data_AF-A0A3P7VSB1-F1
#
_entry.id   AF-A0A3P7VSB1-F1
#
_cell.length_a   1.000
_cell.length_b   1.000
_cell.length_c   1.000
_cell.angle_alpha   90.00
_cell.angle_beta   90.00
_cell.angle_gamma   90.00
#
_symmetry.space_group_name_H-M   'P 1'
#
loop_
_entity.id
_entity.type
_entity.pdbx_description
1 polymer ?
#
loop_
_entity_poly.entity_id
_entity_poly.type
_entity_poly.pdbx_seq_one_letter_code
_entity_poly.pdbx_strand_id
1 'polypeptide(L)'
;MPKTSFAKGIIEGTTTRILEDNEFVEMLRSCRFDVAIHEVYELCAVAIFELIGVKKPVIASAIGMLPYIDEVVGFSPNPSFVPDTYSTYSDEMTFWERMHNMKLGLEMRYRFHFFEKELW
;
A
#
# COMPACT_ATOMS: atom_id res chain seq x y z
N MET A 1 -3.65 -11.70 23.15
CA MET A 1 -3.87 -12.49 21.92
C MET A 1 -2.52 -12.57 21.17
N PRO A 2 -1.91 -13.75 20.98
CA PRO A 2 -0.49 -13.87 20.60
C PRO A 2 -0.21 -13.75 19.09
N LYS A 3 -1.22 -13.53 18.25
CA LYS A 3 -1.10 -13.64 16.79
C LYS A 3 -0.43 -12.43 16.13
N THR A 4 -0.44 -11.26 16.78
CA THR A 4 0.10 -10.00 16.23
C THR A 4 1.63 -9.95 16.28
N SER A 5 2.25 -10.51 17.32
CA SER A 5 3.72 -10.60 17.47
C SER A 5 4.40 -11.47 16.39
N PHE A 6 3.70 -12.48 15.87
CA PHE A 6 4.25 -13.40 14.88
C PHE A 6 4.36 -12.77 13.49
N ALA A 7 3.31 -12.06 13.04
CA ALA A 7 3.33 -11.37 11.75
C ALA A 7 4.36 -10.24 11.72
N LYS A 8 4.45 -9.45 12.81
CA LYS A 8 5.47 -8.40 12.99
C LYS A 8 6.89 -8.97 12.90
N GLY A 9 7.17 -10.06 13.62
CA GLY A 9 8.48 -10.70 13.59
C GLY A 9 8.88 -11.29 12.23
N ILE A 10 7.92 -11.75 11.42
CA ILE A 10 8.19 -12.26 10.07
C ILE A 10 8.50 -11.13 9.09
N ILE A 11 7.71 -10.06 9.09
CA ILE A 11 7.87 -8.94 8.15
C ILE A 11 9.15 -8.15 8.49
N GLU A 12 9.32 -7.74 9.74
CA GLU A 12 10.54 -7.02 10.18
C GLU A 12 11.77 -7.91 10.00
N GLY A 13 11.68 -9.20 10.35
CA GLY A 13 12.80 -10.13 10.25
C GLY A 13 13.23 -10.44 8.81
N THR A 14 12.29 -10.56 7.87
CA THR A 14 12.64 -10.90 6.47
C THR A 14 13.17 -9.68 5.74
N THR A 15 12.52 -8.53 5.89
CA THR A 15 12.91 -7.29 5.21
C THR A 15 14.26 -6.78 5.70
N THR A 16 14.47 -6.77 7.02
CA THR A 16 15.76 -6.33 7.59
C THR A 16 16.91 -7.19 7.07
N ARG A 17 16.72 -8.52 6.99
CA ARG A 17 17.74 -9.43 6.47
C ARG A 17 18.10 -9.19 5.00
N ILE A 18 17.13 -8.84 4.16
CA ILE A 18 17.39 -8.52 2.74
C ILE A 18 18.13 -7.19 2.63
N LEU A 19 17.77 -6.19 3.45
CA LEU A 19 18.41 -4.88 3.44
C LEU A 19 19.83 -4.90 4.01
N GLU A 20 20.12 -5.80 4.95
CA GLU A 20 21.44 -6.00 5.54
C GLU A 20 22.38 -6.86 4.69
N ASP A 21 21.86 -7.57 3.67
CA ASP A 21 22.65 -8.35 2.73
C ASP A 21 23.32 -7.46 1.68
N ASN A 22 24.48 -6.90 2.06
CA ASN A 22 25.26 -6.01 1.21
C ASN A 22 25.68 -6.68 -0.11
N GLU A 23 25.97 -7.99 -0.12
CA GLU A 23 26.38 -8.69 -1.34
C GLU A 23 25.22 -8.70 -2.35
N PHE A 24 24.01 -9.03 -1.87
CA PHE A 24 22.81 -9.02 -2.69
C PHE A 24 22.45 -7.62 -3.20
N VAL A 25 22.51 -6.59 -2.35
CA VAL A 25 22.19 -5.22 -2.74
C VAL A 25 23.19 -4.67 -3.76
N GLU A 26 24.50 -4.93 -3.60
CA GLU A 26 25.51 -4.53 -4.58
C GLU A 26 25.33 -5.27 -5.91
N MET A 27 24.99 -6.56 -5.87
CA MET A 27 24.67 -7.33 -7.08
C MET A 27 23.51 -6.66 -7.83
N LEU A 28 22.40 -6.34 -7.16
CA LEU A 28 21.26 -5.67 -7.79
C LEU A 28 21.63 -4.28 -8.34
N ARG A 29 22.43 -3.50 -7.61
CA ARG A 29 22.91 -2.19 -8.06
C ARG A 29 23.78 -2.32 -9.31
N SER A 30 24.59 -3.37 -9.41
CA SER A 30 25.45 -3.63 -10.58
C SER A 30 24.65 -3.92 -11.86
N CYS A 31 23.43 -4.44 -11.74
CA CYS A 31 22.55 -4.73 -12.89
C CYS A 31 22.05 -3.47 -13.60
N ARG A 32 22.02 -2.31 -12.92
CA ARG A 32 21.59 -1.01 -13.50
C ARG A 32 20.19 -1.05 -14.15
N PHE A 33 19.19 -1.44 -13.37
CA PHE A 33 17.80 -1.48 -13.84
C PHE A 33 17.29 -0.09 -14.24
N ASP A 34 16.66 0.01 -15.41
CA ASP A 34 16.01 1.23 -15.86
C ASP A 34 14.63 1.45 -15.21
N VAL A 35 13.95 0.36 -14.88
CA VAL A 35 12.58 0.32 -14.34
C VAL A 35 12.50 -0.82 -13.32
N ALA A 36 11.73 -0.61 -12.25
CA ALA A 36 11.39 -1.67 -11.30
C ALA A 36 9.87 -1.72 -11.10
N ILE A 37 9.34 -2.93 -10.93
CA ILE A 37 7.91 -3.18 -10.78
C ILE A 37 7.70 -3.92 -9.47
N HIS A 38 6.74 -3.49 -8.66
CA HIS A 38 6.37 -4.20 -7.43
C HIS A 38 4.85 -4.24 -7.22
N GLU A 39 4.42 -5.18 -6.39
CA GLU A 39 3.04 -5.28 -5.92
C GLU A 39 2.72 -4.22 -4.88
N VAL A 40 1.48 -3.72 -4.86
CA VAL A 40 1.01 -2.63 -3.99
C VAL A 40 1.19 -2.92 -2.50
N TYR A 41 1.11 -4.19 -2.12
CA TYR A 41 1.23 -4.65 -0.73
C TYR A 41 2.67 -4.92 -0.30
N GLU A 42 3.64 -4.89 -1.22
CA GLU A 42 5.04 -5.19 -0.94
C GLU A 42 5.85 -3.89 -0.79
N LEU A 43 5.70 -3.22 0.35
CA LEU A 43 6.38 -1.95 0.64
C LEU A 43 7.90 -2.10 0.73
N CYS A 44 8.38 -3.30 1.07
CA CYS A 44 9.81 -3.61 1.19
C CYS A 44 10.54 -3.43 -0.14
N ALA A 45 9.86 -3.71 -1.26
CA ALA A 45 10.42 -3.54 -2.60
C ALA A 45 10.78 -2.08 -2.89
N VAL A 46 9.97 -1.13 -2.38
CA VAL A 46 10.23 0.31 -2.54
C VAL A 46 11.55 0.72 -1.87
N ALA A 47 11.81 0.20 -0.67
CA ALA A 47 13.07 0.45 0.03
C ALA A 47 14.29 -0.10 -0.74
N ILE A 48 14.15 -1.29 -1.34
CA ILE A 48 15.21 -1.87 -2.17
C ILE A 48 15.47 -1.01 -3.42
N PHE A 49 14.42 -0.52 -4.08
CA PHE A 49 14.54 0.32 -5.28
C PHE A 49 15.32 1.61 -4.99
N GLU A 50 15.05 2.23 -3.85
CA GLU A 50 15.79 3.40 -3.38
C GLU A 50 17.28 3.06 -3.15
N LEU A 51 17.57 1.95 -2.45
CA LEU A 51 18.95 1.53 -2.18
C LEU A 51 19.77 1.25 -3.44
N ILE A 52 19.16 0.65 -4.47
CA ILE A 52 19.84 0.33 -5.73
C ILE A 52 19.81 1.48 -6.74
N GLY A 53 19.15 2.59 -6.41
CA GLY A 53 19.14 3.82 -7.22
C GLY A 53 18.20 3.80 -8.42
N VAL A 54 17.14 2.99 -8.38
CA VAL A 54 16.12 2.97 -9.44
C VAL A 54 15.24 4.21 -9.35
N LYS A 55 15.14 4.96 -10.45
CA LYS A 55 14.38 6.22 -10.52
C LYS A 55 12.95 6.06 -11.05
N LYS A 56 12.61 4.90 -11.60
CA LYS A 56 11.32 4.64 -12.26
C LYS A 56 10.63 3.41 -11.66
N PRO A 57 10.08 3.53 -10.44
CA PRO A 57 9.25 2.47 -9.87
C PRO A 57 7.87 2.48 -10.54
N VAL A 58 7.30 1.29 -10.73
CA VAL A 58 5.94 1.06 -11.20
C VAL A 58 5.23 0.19 -10.19
N ILE A 59 4.10 0.66 -9.69
CA ILE A 59 3.19 -0.14 -8.87
C ILE A 59 2.29 -0.93 -9.82
N ALA A 60 2.26 -2.24 -9.67
CA ALA A 60 1.34 -3.11 -10.37
C ALA A 60 0.45 -3.81 -9.33
N SER A 61 -0.85 -3.87 -9.59
CA SER A 61 -1.77 -4.65 -8.76
C SER A 61 -2.90 -5.21 -9.60
N ALA A 62 -3.43 -6.36 -9.18
CA ALA A 62 -4.65 -6.91 -9.76
C ALA A 62 -5.91 -6.15 -9.31
N ILE A 63 -5.78 -5.31 -8.29
CA ILE A 63 -6.84 -4.44 -7.76
C ILE A 63 -6.56 -3.01 -8.24
N GLY A 64 -7.61 -2.20 -8.42
CA GLY A 64 -7.48 -0.79 -8.73
C GLY A 64 -6.80 0.02 -7.62
N MET A 65 -6.77 1.35 -7.80
CA MET A 65 -6.22 2.26 -6.79
C MET A 65 -6.94 2.08 -5.44
N LEU A 66 -6.14 1.85 -4.40
CA LEU A 66 -6.60 1.72 -3.03
C LEU A 66 -6.45 3.05 -2.29
N PRO A 67 -7.30 3.35 -1.28
CA PRO A 67 -7.25 4.61 -0.54
C PRO A 67 -5.89 4.94 0.06
N TYR A 68 -5.12 3.93 0.47
CA TYR A 68 -3.75 4.11 0.98
C TYR A 68 -2.79 4.61 -0.11
N ILE A 69 -2.90 4.08 -1.33
CA ILE A 69 -2.04 4.51 -2.45
C ILE A 69 -2.44 5.90 -2.91
N ASP A 70 -3.74 6.18 -2.97
CA ASP A 70 -4.25 7.53 -3.23
C ASP A 70 -3.60 8.55 -2.27
N GLU A 71 -3.57 8.24 -0.97
CA GLU A 71 -2.91 9.09 0.02
C GLU A 71 -1.39 9.26 -0.23
N VAL A 72 -0.68 8.16 -0.50
CA VAL A 72 0.77 8.18 -0.79
C VAL A 72 1.10 9.00 -2.04
N VAL A 73 0.27 8.94 -3.08
CA VAL A 73 0.47 9.73 -4.31
C VAL A 73 -0.08 11.17 -4.20
N GLY A 74 -0.67 11.54 -3.06
CA GLY A 74 -1.23 12.88 -2.82
C GLY A 74 -2.58 13.11 -3.48
N PHE A 75 -3.28 12.05 -3.86
CA PHE A 75 -4.65 12.09 -4.37
C PHE A 75 -5.64 11.85 -3.23
N SER A 76 -6.51 12.82 -2.93
CA SER A 76 -7.58 12.60 -1.94
C SER A 76 -8.88 12.22 -2.67
N PRO A 77 -9.34 10.97 -2.59
CA PRO A 77 -10.56 10.57 -3.27
C PRO A 77 -11.75 11.29 -2.65
N ASN A 78 -12.54 12.00 -3.46
CA ASN A 78 -13.74 12.66 -3.02
C ASN A 78 -14.90 11.65 -2.98
N PRO A 79 -15.46 11.33 -1.80
CA PRO A 79 -16.52 10.32 -1.67
C PRO A 79 -17.83 10.71 -2.37
N SER A 80 -17.95 11.96 -2.81
CA SER A 80 -19.07 12.43 -3.61
C SER A 80 -19.02 11.88 -5.03
N PHE A 81 -17.85 11.55 -5.59
CA PHE A 81 -17.71 11.14 -7.00
C PHE A 81 -16.94 9.83 -7.17
N VAL A 82 -16.12 9.45 -6.18
CA VAL A 82 -15.33 8.22 -6.18
C VAL A 82 -15.95 7.23 -5.21
N PRO A 83 -16.47 6.08 -5.69
CA PRO A 83 -16.89 4.99 -4.82
C PRO A 83 -15.73 4.49 -3.97
N ASP A 84 -15.99 4.19 -2.70
CA ASP A 84 -15.00 3.53 -1.85
C ASP A 84 -14.74 2.10 -2.35
N THR A 85 -13.57 1.54 -2.05
CA THR A 85 -13.11 0.20 -2.49
C THR A 85 -14.12 -0.92 -2.25
N TYR A 86 -14.89 -0.80 -1.16
CA TYR A 86 -15.89 -1.81 -0.77
C TYR A 86 -17.33 -1.40 -1.11
N SER A 87 -17.50 -0.29 -1.83
CA SER A 87 -18.80 0.16 -2.30
C SER A 87 -19.24 -0.67 -3.50
N THR A 88 -20.55 -0.91 -3.62
CA THR A 88 -21.15 -1.51 -4.82
C THR A 88 -21.65 -0.46 -5.80
N TYR A 89 -21.42 0.82 -5.53
CA TYR A 89 -21.84 1.93 -6.39
C TYR A 89 -20.82 2.20 -7.50
N SER A 90 -21.28 2.82 -8.60
CA SER A 90 -20.42 3.37 -9.65
C SER A 90 -20.13 4.85 -9.40
N ASP A 91 -19.39 5.48 -10.31
CA ASP A 91 -19.17 6.92 -10.39
C ASP A 91 -20.48 7.73 -10.54
N GLU A 92 -21.56 7.08 -10.98
CA GLU A 92 -22.92 7.62 -10.97
C GLU A 92 -23.66 7.25 -9.67
N MET A 93 -23.73 8.19 -8.75
CA MET A 93 -24.44 8.04 -7.46
C MET A 93 -25.56 9.08 -7.30
N THR A 94 -26.67 8.69 -6.71
CA THR A 94 -27.65 9.63 -6.15
C THR A 94 -27.10 10.30 -4.89
N PHE A 95 -27.77 11.37 -4.43
CA PHE A 95 -27.37 12.06 -3.19
C PHE A 95 -27.25 11.09 -1.99
N TRP A 96 -28.19 10.16 -1.84
CA TRP A 96 -28.20 9.21 -0.73
C TRP A 96 -27.11 8.15 -0.85
N GLU A 97 -26.82 7.69 -2.06
CA GLU A 97 -25.71 6.77 -2.31
C GLU A 97 -24.36 7.44 -2.01
N ARG A 98 -24.18 8.72 -2.36
CA ARG A 98 -22.98 9.48 -1.97
C ARG A 98 -22.84 9.59 -0.45
N MET A 99 -23.94 9.84 0.26
CA MET A 99 -23.94 9.90 1.74
C MET A 99 -23.57 8.54 2.34
N HIS A 100 -24.10 7.44 1.80
CA HIS A 100 -23.75 6.10 2.23
C HIS A 100 -22.28 5.76 1.92
N ASN A 101 -21.80 6.11 0.72
CA ASN A 101 -20.42 5.93 0.30
C ASN A 101 -19.44 6.66 1.22
N MET A 102 -19.75 7.92 1.56
CA MET A 102 -18.97 8.70 2.53
C MET A 102 -18.93 8.04 3.90
N LYS A 103 -20.08 7.57 4.41
CA LYS A 103 -20.14 6.85 5.69
C LYS A 103 -19.27 5.59 5.64
N LEU A 104 -19.38 4.80 4.57
CA LEU A 104 -18.61 3.56 4.38
C LEU A 104 -17.10 3.84 4.42
N GLY A 105 -16.63 4.86 3.69
CA GLY A 105 -15.22 5.22 3.66
C GLY A 105 -14.69 5.70 5.03
N LEU A 106 -15.48 6.49 5.76
CA LEU A 106 -15.11 6.89 7.14
C LEU A 106 -15.02 5.69 8.08
N GLU A 107 -15.98 4.77 7.99
CA GLU A 107 -16.03 3.56 8.79
C GLU A 107 -14.83 2.64 8.50
N MET A 108 -14.47 2.49 7.22
CA MET A 108 -13.29 1.75 6.79
C MET A 108 -12.00 2.39 7.28
N ARG A 109 -11.81 3.71 7.11
CA ARG A 109 -10.63 4.42 7.62
C ARG A 109 -10.48 4.25 9.12
N TYR A 110 -11.57 4.36 9.88
CA TYR A 110 -11.55 4.14 11.32
C TYR A 110 -11.13 2.71 11.67
N ARG A 111 -11.68 1.70 10.98
CA ARG A 111 -11.29 0.30 11.17
C ARG A 111 -9.83 0.04 10.83
N PHE A 112 -9.34 0.54 9.70
CA PHE A 112 -7.95 0.38 9.29
C PHE A 112 -7.00 1.03 10.30
N HIS A 113 -7.29 2.25 10.75
CA HIS A 113 -6.50 2.92 11.80
C HIS A 113 -6.51 2.16 13.12
N PHE A 114 -7.65 1.58 13.50
CA PHE A 114 -7.74 0.74 14.69
C PHE A 114 -6.92 -0.55 14.53
N PHE A 115 -7.06 -1.22 13.40
CA PHE A 115 -6.37 -2.47 13.09
C PHE A 115 -4.85 -2.26 12.98
N GLU A 116 -4.42 -1.15 12.38
CA GLU A 116 -3.01 -0.76 12.31
C GLU A 116 -2.42 -0.61 13.72
N LYS A 117 -3.13 0.05 14.63
CA LYS A 117 -2.72 0.14 16.05
C LYS A 117 -2.71 -1.19 16.81
N GLU A 118 -3.50 -2.17 16.38
CA GLU A 118 -3.47 -3.50 17.00
C GLU A 118 -2.35 -4.38 16.45
N LEU A 119 -1.95 -4.16 15.20
CA LEU A 119 -0.88 -4.92 14.53
C LEU A 119 0.53 -4.36 14.78
N TRP A 120 0.68 -3.04 14.96
CA TRP A 120 1.96 -2.34 15.09
C TRP A 120 2.24 -1.84 16.50
#